data_AF-A0A848CZU3-F1
#
_entry.id   AF-A0A848CZU3-F1
#
_cell.length_a   1.000
_cell.length_b   1.000
_cell.length_c   1.000
_cell.angle_alpha   90.00
_cell.angle_beta   90.00
_cell.angle_gamma   90.00
#
_symmetry.space_group_name_H-M   'P 1'
#
loop_
_entity.id
_entity.type
_entity.pdbx_description
1 polymer ?
#
loop_
_entity_poly.entity_id
_entity_poly.type
_entity_poly.pdbx_seq_one_letter_code
_entity_poly.pdbx_strand_id
1 'polypeptide(L)'
;MSKEDQEASPQTGRSSMLVTDVYLLDLIQAISNLIPIWRRRLEEGLVRLDFAVEIGKKLTPKFQERLFDFLHDQSIPKKQESKVLLAFSFGMPEWAILEILRLYKQADKTREAIVMYNDLMDRFEKIFHEEFEYQFLAGEMPKDEQELSDILSHYQKSLQTLYEQSPRSHTSRAYSRIYSDSSSSSHPPAEPAGGQDLYQLLGISQHASREDMKKQYRHLMKVLHPDSGGSAYLFNLVKKAYEAEK
;
A
#
# COMPACT_ATOMS: atom_id res chain seq x y z
N MET A 1 -49.57 43.56 35.70
CA MET A 1 -48.32 43.54 36.49
C MET A 1 -48.50 42.45 37.53
N SER A 2 -47.81 41.31 37.55
CA SER A 2 -46.58 40.84 36.91
C SER A 2 -46.65 39.29 36.94
N LYS A 3 -46.64 38.60 35.79
CA LYS A 3 -45.51 37.78 35.29
C LYS A 3 -44.75 37.01 36.37
N GLU A 4 -45.15 35.75 36.56
CA GLU A 4 -44.31 34.68 37.10
C GLU A 4 -43.49 34.11 35.95
N ASP A 5 -42.20 34.44 35.91
CA ASP A 5 -41.24 33.85 34.97
C ASP A 5 -40.63 32.61 35.64
N GLN A 6 -41.06 31.43 35.17
CA GLN A 6 -40.38 30.16 35.40
C GLN A 6 -39.09 30.12 34.58
N GLU A 7 -37.93 30.12 35.25
CA GLU A 7 -36.63 29.82 34.65
C GLU A 7 -36.61 28.36 34.14
N ALA A 8 -36.89 28.19 32.85
CA ALA A 8 -36.60 26.96 32.13
C ALA A 8 -35.12 26.95 31.74
N SER A 9 -34.35 26.05 32.35
CA SER A 9 -32.99 25.69 31.93
C SER A 9 -32.96 25.30 30.45
N PRO A 10 -32.00 25.77 29.64
CA PRO A 10 -31.82 25.26 28.30
C PRO A 10 -31.19 23.88 28.40
N GLN A 11 -32.01 22.84 28.31
CA GLN A 11 -31.53 21.51 27.95
C GLN A 11 -30.90 21.62 26.56
N THR A 12 -29.57 21.63 26.54
CA THR A 12 -28.77 21.39 25.34
C THR A 12 -29.05 19.96 24.92
N GLY A 13 -30.12 19.80 24.14
CA GLY A 13 -30.39 18.58 23.41
C GLY A 13 -29.19 18.32 22.50
N ARG A 14 -28.28 17.46 22.93
CA ARG A 14 -27.38 16.75 22.02
C ARG A 14 -28.31 16.04 21.05
N SER A 15 -28.48 16.58 19.85
CA SER A 15 -29.17 15.91 18.77
C SER A 15 -28.48 14.58 18.56
N SER A 16 -29.06 13.51 19.09
CA SER A 16 -28.70 12.14 18.78
C SER A 16 -29.17 11.89 17.34
N MET A 17 -28.41 12.38 16.37
CA MET A 17 -28.57 11.97 14.98
C MET A 17 -28.32 10.46 14.94
N LEU A 18 -29.38 9.70 14.73
CA LEU A 18 -29.29 8.28 14.41
C LEU A 18 -28.72 8.18 13.00
N VAL A 19 -27.40 8.10 12.92
CA VAL A 19 -26.69 7.83 11.67
C VAL A 19 -26.98 6.38 11.31
N THR A 20 -27.93 6.16 10.41
CA THR A 20 -28.34 4.82 9.94
C THR A 20 -27.49 4.30 8.79
N ASP A 21 -26.59 5.13 8.26
CA ASP A 21 -25.69 4.73 7.19
C ASP A 21 -24.56 3.87 7.76
N VAL A 22 -24.50 2.63 7.28
CA VAL A 22 -23.50 1.62 7.65
C VAL A 22 -22.08 2.14 7.42
N TYR A 23 -21.85 2.95 6.39
CA TYR A 23 -20.53 3.52 6.09
C TYR A 23 -20.14 4.61 7.09
N LEU A 24 -21.10 5.46 7.47
CA LEU A 24 -20.85 6.51 8.45
C LEU A 24 -20.68 5.93 9.86
N LEU A 25 -21.41 4.86 10.20
CA LEU A 25 -21.21 4.12 11.44
C LEU A 25 -19.81 3.52 11.53
N ASP A 26 -19.32 2.90 10.45
CA ASP A 26 -17.96 2.38 10.35
C ASP A 26 -16.89 3.48 10.49
N LEU A 27 -17.13 4.65 9.91
CA LEU A 27 -16.23 5.81 10.02
C LEU A 27 -16.20 6.35 11.46
N ILE A 28 -17.37 6.51 12.08
CA ILE A 28 -17.49 6.99 13.45
C ILE A 28 -16.86 6.00 14.42
N GLN A 29 -17.04 4.70 14.20
CA GLN A 29 -16.41 3.65 15.01
C GLN A 29 -14.88 3.65 14.85
N ALA A 30 -14.37 3.85 13.63
CA ALA A 30 -12.94 3.95 13.41
C ALA A 30 -12.34 5.16 14.15
N ILE A 31 -12.98 6.33 14.04
CA ILE A 31 -12.52 7.55 14.71
C ILE A 31 -12.66 7.46 16.22
N SER A 32 -13.68 6.76 16.73
CA SER A 32 -13.86 6.56 18.17
C SER A 32 -12.76 5.67 18.77
N ASN A 33 -12.24 4.72 18.00
CA ASN A 33 -11.12 3.84 18.37
C ASN A 33 -9.75 4.54 18.37
N LEU A 34 -9.66 5.80 17.91
CA LEU A 34 -8.40 6.56 17.93
C LEU A 34 -8.02 7.03 19.33
N ILE A 35 -6.75 6.88 19.70
CA ILE A 35 -6.20 7.46 20.91
C ILE A 35 -6.23 9.01 20.85
N PRO A 36 -6.24 9.70 22.02
CA PRO A 36 -6.40 11.16 22.07
C PRO A 36 -5.42 11.95 21.21
N ILE A 37 -4.20 11.45 21.05
CA ILE A 37 -3.14 12.09 20.24
C ILE A 37 -3.53 12.15 18.77
N TRP A 38 -4.00 11.04 18.20
CA TRP A 38 -4.45 10.98 16.81
C TRP A 38 -5.72 11.81 16.57
N ARG A 39 -6.65 11.81 17.54
CA ARG A 39 -7.86 12.64 17.46
C ARG A 39 -7.53 14.13 17.40
N ARG A 40 -6.63 14.60 18.27
CA ARG A 40 -6.21 16.00 18.27
C ARG A 40 -5.58 16.42 16.94
N ARG A 41 -4.73 15.55 16.36
CA ARG A 41 -4.10 15.85 15.06
C ARG A 41 -5.07 15.82 13.90
N LEU A 42 -6.12 15.01 13.97
CA LEU A 42 -7.22 15.04 13.00
C LEU A 42 -8.02 16.34 13.11
N GLU A 43 -8.32 16.80 14.33
CA GLU A 43 -9.00 18.08 14.57
C GLU A 43 -8.17 19.29 14.10
N GLU A 44 -6.85 19.23 14.28
CA GLU A 44 -5.89 20.24 13.79
C GLU A 44 -5.64 20.17 12.28
N GLY A 45 -6.21 19.18 11.57
CA GLY A 45 -6.01 18.99 10.12
C GLY A 45 -4.60 18.54 9.73
N LEU A 46 -3.79 18.07 10.69
CA LEU A 46 -2.44 17.57 10.45
C LEU A 46 -2.43 16.17 9.84
N VAL A 47 -3.53 15.44 9.98
CA VAL A 47 -3.70 14.07 9.49
C VAL A 47 -4.92 14.00 8.59
N ARG A 48 -4.80 13.28 7.47
CA ARG A 48 -5.90 13.07 6.54
C ARG A 48 -6.94 12.11 7.14
N LEU A 49 -8.22 12.34 6.83
CA LEU A 49 -9.33 11.56 7.38
C LEU A 49 -9.26 10.08 7.01
N ASP A 50 -8.90 9.77 5.76
CA ASP A 50 -8.67 8.41 5.24
C ASP A 50 -7.63 7.66 6.11
N PHE A 51 -6.48 8.29 6.35
CA PHE A 51 -5.42 7.69 7.15
C PHE A 51 -5.82 7.50 8.61
N ALA A 52 -6.48 8.49 9.21
CA ALA A 52 -6.99 8.39 10.59
C ALA A 52 -8.02 7.24 10.74
N VAL A 53 -8.89 7.07 9.74
CA VAL A 53 -9.85 5.95 9.72
C VAL A 53 -9.10 4.61 9.59
N GLU A 54 -8.07 4.51 8.76
CA GLU A 54 -7.26 3.30 8.64
C GLU A 54 -6.56 2.93 9.96
N ILE A 55 -6.01 3.92 10.68
CA ILE A 55 -5.39 3.72 11.99
C ILE A 55 -6.42 3.13 12.97
N GLY A 56 -7.59 3.75 13.06
CA GLY A 56 -8.65 3.33 13.98
C GLY A 56 -9.29 1.97 13.63
N LYS A 57 -9.22 1.55 12.37
CA LYS A 57 -9.71 0.23 11.92
C LYS A 57 -8.69 -0.88 12.12
N LYS A 58 -7.41 -0.62 11.85
CA LYS A 58 -6.37 -1.67 11.77
C LYS A 58 -5.49 -1.77 13.02
N LEU A 59 -5.39 -0.73 13.84
CA LEU A 59 -4.42 -0.66 14.94
C LEU A 59 -5.07 -0.60 16.32
N THR A 60 -4.54 -1.40 17.25
CA THR A 60 -4.88 -1.29 18.67
C THR A 60 -4.19 -0.07 19.31
N PRO A 61 -4.67 0.45 20.45
CA PRO A 61 -4.10 1.66 21.08
C PRO A 61 -2.58 1.62 21.26
N LYS A 62 -2.03 0.48 21.68
CA LYS A 62 -0.58 0.29 21.82
C LYS A 62 0.17 0.45 20.50
N PHE A 63 -0.36 -0.09 19.40
CA PHE A 63 0.27 0.08 18.09
C PHE A 63 0.04 1.48 17.52
N GLN A 64 -1.04 2.18 17.89
CA GLN A 64 -1.25 3.57 17.52
C GLN A 64 -0.21 4.50 18.15
N GLU A 65 0.19 4.26 19.41
CA GLU A 65 1.28 4.98 20.08
C GLU A 65 2.62 4.70 19.40
N ARG A 66 2.94 3.43 19.17
CA ARG A 66 4.19 3.06 18.47
C ARG A 66 4.28 3.66 17.06
N LEU A 67 3.18 3.65 16.31
CA LEU A 67 3.12 4.29 14.98
C LEU A 67 3.36 5.81 15.10
N PHE A 68 2.81 6.45 16.13
CA PHE A 68 3.01 7.88 16.35
C PHE A 68 4.47 8.20 16.63
N ASP A 69 5.11 7.46 17.54
CA ASP A 69 6.52 7.66 17.89
C ASP A 69 7.41 7.44 16.65
N PHE A 70 7.14 6.37 15.89
CA PHE A 70 7.86 6.07 14.65
C PHE A 70 7.72 7.16 13.59
N LEU A 71 6.52 7.70 13.37
CA LEU A 71 6.28 8.78 12.40
C LEU A 71 6.80 10.14 12.89
N HIS A 72 6.99 10.31 14.19
CA HIS A 72 7.64 11.51 14.74
C HIS A 72 9.15 11.46 14.50
N ASP A 73 9.78 10.31 14.73
CA ASP A 73 11.22 10.12 14.59
C ASP A 73 11.67 9.99 13.14
N GLN A 74 10.80 9.48 12.26
CA GLN A 74 11.11 9.22 10.86
C GLN A 74 10.30 10.12 9.93
N SER A 75 10.99 10.89 9.06
CA SER A 75 10.34 11.67 8.00
C SER A 75 9.95 10.78 6.83
N ILE A 76 8.76 10.17 6.88
CA ILE A 76 8.27 9.24 5.85
C ILE A 76 7.45 9.99 4.79
N PRO A 77 7.69 9.76 3.49
CA PRO A 77 6.86 10.30 2.43
C PRO A 77 5.40 9.83 2.55
N LYS A 78 4.44 10.72 2.31
CA LYS A 78 2.99 10.42 2.41
C LYS A 78 2.53 9.18 1.64
N LYS A 79 3.20 8.85 0.52
CA LYS A 79 2.89 7.67 -0.30
C LYS A 79 3.21 6.34 0.39
N GLN A 80 4.04 6.35 1.42
CA GLN A 80 4.50 5.17 2.15
C GLN A 80 3.78 5.01 3.51
N GLU A 81 3.02 6.02 3.96
CA GLU A 81 2.28 5.99 5.23
C GLU A 81 1.37 4.76 5.36
N SER A 82 0.60 4.43 4.33
CA SER A 82 -0.28 3.26 4.33
C SER A 82 0.48 1.94 4.41
N LYS A 83 1.68 1.86 3.81
CA LYS A 83 2.55 0.66 3.89
C LYS A 83 3.11 0.50 5.29
N VAL A 84 3.54 1.60 5.91
CA VAL A 84 3.99 1.61 7.31
C VAL A 84 2.86 1.18 8.23
N LEU A 85 1.67 1.77 8.07
CA LEU A 85 0.48 1.38 8.84
C LEU A 85 0.17 -0.10 8.71
N LEU A 86 0.26 -0.64 7.48
CA LEU A 86 0.06 -2.06 7.24
C LEU A 86 1.11 -2.93 7.96
N ALA A 87 2.39 -2.55 7.91
CA ALA A 87 3.45 -3.27 8.62
C ALA A 87 3.25 -3.25 10.14
N PHE A 88 2.81 -2.13 10.71
CA PHE A 88 2.41 -2.05 12.12
C PHE A 88 1.20 -2.92 12.44
N SER A 89 0.24 -3.04 11.51
CA SER A 89 -0.93 -3.92 11.70
C SER A 89 -0.56 -5.39 11.74
N PHE A 90 0.52 -5.80 11.08
CA PHE A 90 1.09 -7.14 11.17
C PHE A 90 1.98 -7.35 12.42
N GLY A 91 2.19 -6.29 13.22
CA GLY A 91 3.03 -6.35 14.40
C GLY A 91 4.53 -6.43 14.09
N MET A 92 4.94 -5.99 12.90
CA MET A 92 6.32 -6.07 12.43
C MET A 92 7.25 -5.15 13.26
N PRO A 93 8.51 -5.56 13.54
CA PRO A 93 9.44 -4.73 14.29
C PRO A 93 9.90 -3.51 13.47
N GLU A 94 10.25 -2.42 14.15
CA GLU A 94 10.59 -1.13 13.52
C GLU A 94 11.79 -1.23 12.57
N TRP A 95 12.79 -2.06 12.91
CA TRP A 95 13.94 -2.29 12.04
C TRP A 95 13.50 -2.87 10.69
N ALA A 96 12.56 -3.82 10.69
CA ALA A 96 12.06 -4.46 9.47
C ALA A 96 11.22 -3.49 8.64
N ILE A 97 10.42 -2.62 9.29
CA ILE A 97 9.69 -1.55 8.60
C ILE A 97 10.67 -0.63 7.88
N LEU A 98 11.76 -0.21 8.54
CA LEU A 98 12.78 0.62 7.93
C LEU A 98 13.49 -0.09 6.76
N GLU A 99 13.76 -1.38 6.88
CA GLU A 99 14.34 -2.18 5.79
C GLU A 99 13.40 -2.29 4.60
N ILE A 100 12.12 -2.51 4.82
CA ILE A 100 11.09 -2.53 3.76
C ILE A 100 11.05 -1.18 3.05
N LEU A 101 11.08 -0.06 3.78
CA LEU A 101 11.11 1.27 3.18
C LEU A 101 12.38 1.52 2.35
N ARG A 102 13.54 1.04 2.82
CA ARG A 102 14.80 1.07 2.06
C ARG A 102 14.70 0.23 0.79
N LEU A 103 14.10 -0.95 0.89
CA LEU A 103 13.91 -1.88 -0.21
C LEU A 103 12.98 -1.29 -1.27
N TYR A 104 11.88 -0.64 -0.88
CA TYR A 104 11.04 0.14 -1.81
C TYR A 104 11.81 1.25 -2.51
N LYS A 105 12.61 2.03 -1.76
CA LYS A 105 13.45 3.09 -2.34
C LYS A 105 14.51 2.55 -3.30
N GLN A 106 15.10 1.39 -3.00
CA GLN A 106 16.04 0.72 -3.88
C GLN A 106 15.33 0.22 -5.14
N ALA A 107 14.16 -0.37 -4.99
CA ALA A 107 13.36 -0.87 -6.10
C ALA A 107 12.94 0.25 -7.06
N ASP A 108 12.51 1.41 -6.55
CA ASP A 108 12.21 2.58 -7.39
C ASP A 108 13.43 2.98 -8.25
N LYS A 109 14.62 3.05 -7.63
CA LYS A 109 15.87 3.34 -8.35
C LYS A 109 16.23 2.27 -9.37
N THR A 110 16.08 0.99 -9.00
CA THR A 110 16.37 -0.14 -9.89
C THR A 110 15.42 -0.12 -11.08
N ARG A 111 14.13 0.07 -10.85
CA ARG A 111 13.09 0.21 -11.86
C ARG A 111 13.42 1.35 -12.83
N GLU A 112 13.72 2.55 -12.34
CA GLU A 112 14.13 3.68 -13.18
C GLU A 112 15.39 3.37 -14.02
N ALA A 113 16.34 2.64 -13.44
CA ALA A 113 17.57 2.27 -14.12
C ALA A 113 17.36 1.23 -15.23
N ILE A 114 16.38 0.33 -15.08
CA ILE A 114 16.15 -0.78 -16.02
C ILE A 114 14.90 -0.61 -16.88
N VAL A 115 14.11 0.46 -16.71
CA VAL A 115 12.81 0.69 -17.41
C VAL A 115 12.85 0.56 -18.93
N MET A 116 14.03 0.73 -19.54
CA MET A 116 14.24 0.62 -20.99
C MET A 116 14.57 -0.81 -21.47
N TYR A 117 14.70 -1.77 -20.56
CA TYR A 117 15.12 -3.14 -20.84
C TYR A 117 14.01 -4.10 -20.41
N ASN A 118 13.18 -4.53 -21.38
CA ASN A 118 12.01 -5.36 -21.12
C ASN A 118 12.36 -6.63 -20.34
N ASP A 119 13.39 -7.39 -20.74
CA ASP A 119 13.79 -8.62 -20.04
C ASP A 119 14.19 -8.39 -18.56
N LEU A 120 14.81 -7.25 -18.25
CA LEU A 120 15.18 -6.88 -16.88
C LEU A 120 13.97 -6.38 -16.10
N MET A 121 13.07 -5.65 -16.76
CA MET A 121 11.80 -5.23 -16.19
C MET A 121 10.92 -6.42 -15.84
N ASP A 122 10.81 -7.43 -16.71
CA ASP A 122 10.04 -8.66 -16.43
C ASP A 122 10.59 -9.39 -15.19
N ARG A 123 11.92 -9.48 -15.07
CA ARG A 123 12.57 -10.06 -13.88
C ARG A 123 12.33 -9.23 -12.62
N PHE A 124 12.39 -7.91 -12.73
CA PHE A 124 12.09 -7.01 -11.63
C PHE A 124 10.64 -7.17 -11.19
N GLU A 125 9.70 -7.22 -12.11
CA GLU A 125 8.28 -7.39 -11.83
C GLU A 125 8.02 -8.69 -11.09
N LYS A 126 8.64 -9.79 -11.52
CA LYS A 126 8.55 -11.08 -10.84
C LYS A 126 9.11 -11.04 -9.41
N ILE A 127 10.35 -10.60 -9.23
CA ILE A 127 11.01 -10.61 -7.91
C ILE A 127 10.34 -9.61 -6.94
N PHE A 128 10.02 -8.43 -7.44
CA PHE A 128 9.59 -7.33 -6.59
C PHE A 128 8.08 -7.30 -6.39
N HIS A 129 7.30 -7.37 -7.46
CA HIS A 129 5.84 -7.25 -7.37
C HIS A 129 5.18 -8.60 -7.06
N GLU A 130 5.52 -9.66 -7.79
CA GLU A 130 4.86 -10.97 -7.63
C GLU A 130 5.33 -11.72 -6.38
N GLU A 131 6.60 -11.62 -5.99
CA GLU A 131 7.13 -12.31 -4.82
C GLU A 131 7.09 -11.41 -3.56
N PHE A 132 7.94 -10.37 -3.51
CA PHE A 132 8.08 -9.55 -2.30
C PHE A 132 6.81 -8.76 -1.93
N GLU A 133 6.31 -7.92 -2.84
CA GLU A 133 5.21 -7.00 -2.53
C GLU A 133 3.90 -7.75 -2.28
N TYR A 134 3.68 -8.88 -2.96
CA TYR A 134 2.57 -9.78 -2.66
C TYR A 134 2.65 -10.33 -1.24
N GLN A 135 3.77 -10.97 -0.87
CA GLN A 135 3.94 -11.56 0.47
C GLN A 135 3.79 -10.50 1.57
N PHE A 136 4.35 -9.31 1.34
CA PHE A 136 4.21 -8.19 2.25
C PHE A 136 2.74 -7.76 2.41
N LEU A 137 2.02 -7.51 1.30
CA LEU A 137 0.64 -7.03 1.36
C LEU A 137 -0.34 -8.09 1.89
N ALA A 138 -0.08 -9.37 1.60
CA ALA A 138 -0.86 -10.50 2.10
C ALA A 138 -0.62 -10.76 3.61
N GLY A 139 0.45 -10.20 4.18
CA GLY A 139 0.85 -10.46 5.57
C GLY A 139 1.43 -11.86 5.77
N GLU A 140 1.94 -12.47 4.69
CA GLU A 140 2.55 -13.81 4.69
C GLU A 140 4.05 -13.78 5.01
N MET A 141 4.59 -12.59 5.35
CA MET A 141 5.97 -12.45 5.78
C MET A 141 6.24 -13.26 7.05
N PRO A 142 7.42 -13.90 7.19
CA PRO A 142 7.77 -14.60 8.42
C PRO A 142 7.71 -13.68 9.63
N LYS A 143 7.24 -14.26 10.74
CA LYS A 143 7.21 -13.57 12.04
C LYS A 143 8.51 -13.75 12.81
N ASP A 144 9.30 -14.76 12.45
CA ASP A 144 10.62 -14.96 13.02
C ASP A 144 11.57 -13.86 12.54
N GLU A 145 12.31 -13.25 13.46
CA GLU A 145 13.17 -12.10 13.16
C GLU A 145 14.37 -12.48 12.29
N GLN A 146 14.92 -13.68 12.46
CA GLN A 146 16.07 -14.14 11.68
C GLN A 146 15.62 -14.46 10.25
N GLU A 147 14.54 -15.22 10.10
CA GLU A 147 13.97 -15.53 8.78
C GLU A 147 13.55 -14.24 8.04
N LEU A 148 12.93 -13.29 8.74
CA LEU A 148 12.54 -12.01 8.14
C LEU A 148 13.76 -11.23 7.66
N SER A 149 14.84 -11.17 8.47
CA SER A 149 16.08 -10.49 8.09
C SER A 149 16.72 -11.16 6.87
N ASP A 150 16.78 -12.49 6.86
CA ASP A 150 17.36 -13.25 5.75
C ASP A 150 16.59 -13.02 4.45
N ILE A 151 15.25 -13.06 4.49
CA ILE A 151 14.40 -12.79 3.33
C ILE A 151 14.57 -11.35 2.83
N LEU A 152 14.55 -10.35 3.72
CA LEU A 152 14.74 -8.96 3.32
C LEU A 152 16.13 -8.73 2.71
N SER A 153 17.17 -9.35 3.28
CA SER A 153 18.53 -9.30 2.74
C SER A 153 18.63 -9.98 1.37
N HIS A 154 17.89 -11.07 1.15
CA HIS A 154 17.83 -11.75 -0.13
C HIS A 154 17.24 -10.84 -1.20
N TYR A 155 16.09 -10.21 -0.94
CA TYR A 155 15.48 -9.28 -1.89
C TYR A 155 16.35 -8.06 -2.16
N GLN A 156 17.02 -7.49 -1.14
CA GLN A 156 17.98 -6.40 -1.34
C GLN A 156 19.13 -6.81 -2.29
N LYS A 157 19.70 -8.00 -2.11
CA LYS A 157 20.75 -8.53 -2.99
C LYS A 157 20.23 -8.80 -4.40
N SER A 158 19.03 -9.33 -4.55
CA SER A 158 18.39 -9.59 -5.84
C SER A 158 18.15 -8.29 -6.61
N LEU A 159 17.62 -7.26 -5.95
CA LEU A 159 17.45 -5.91 -6.55
C LEU A 159 18.78 -5.25 -6.90
N GLN A 160 19.81 -5.44 -6.06
CA GLN A 160 21.15 -4.94 -6.33
C GLN A 160 21.76 -5.62 -7.56
N THR A 161 21.62 -6.93 -7.67
CA THR A 161 22.11 -7.71 -8.81
C THR A 161 21.42 -7.27 -10.10
N LEU A 162 20.10 -7.02 -10.06
CA LEU A 162 19.36 -6.46 -11.21
C LEU A 162 19.85 -5.05 -11.57
N TYR A 163 20.13 -4.22 -10.57
CA TYR A 163 20.67 -2.88 -10.80
C TYR A 163 22.05 -2.94 -11.48
N GLU A 164 22.92 -3.84 -11.05
CA GLU A 164 24.26 -4.03 -11.63
C GLU A 164 24.22 -4.59 -13.06
N GLN A 165 23.20 -5.38 -13.40
CA GLN A 165 22.95 -5.84 -14.76
C GLN A 165 22.48 -4.71 -15.70
N SER A 166 22.09 -3.55 -15.15
CA SER A 166 21.81 -2.36 -15.97
C SER A 166 23.10 -1.91 -16.68
N PRO A 167 23.09 -1.72 -18.02
CA PRO A 167 24.25 -1.23 -18.78
C PRO A 167 24.74 0.19 -18.42
N ARG A 168 24.18 0.82 -17.37
CA ARG A 168 24.46 2.20 -16.97
C ARG A 168 25.78 2.43 -16.23
N SER A 169 26.62 1.41 -16.05
CA SER A 169 27.97 1.61 -15.49
C SER A 169 28.97 2.27 -16.48
N HIS A 170 28.67 2.35 -17.80
CA HIS A 170 29.65 2.88 -18.78
C HIS A 170 29.17 3.90 -19.84
N THR A 171 27.89 4.22 -20.02
CA THR A 171 27.46 4.96 -21.24
C THR A 171 26.47 6.12 -21.06
N SER A 172 26.47 6.81 -19.91
CA SER A 172 25.64 8.03 -19.76
C SER A 172 25.97 9.17 -20.74
N ARG A 173 27.14 9.13 -21.40
CA ARG A 173 27.56 10.14 -22.41
C ARG A 173 27.22 9.82 -23.86
N ALA A 174 26.88 8.58 -24.19
CA ALA A 174 26.65 8.18 -25.58
C ALA A 174 25.17 8.32 -26.00
N TYR A 175 24.24 8.05 -25.08
CA TYR A 175 22.81 8.02 -25.41
C TYR A 175 22.17 9.41 -25.56
N SER A 176 22.69 10.41 -24.84
CA SER A 176 22.22 11.82 -24.94
C SER A 176 22.49 12.43 -26.33
N ARG A 177 23.42 11.89 -27.14
CA ARG A 177 23.68 12.40 -28.49
C ARG A 177 22.82 11.77 -29.57
N ILE A 178 22.24 10.59 -29.34
CA ILE A 178 21.52 9.84 -30.37
C ILE A 178 20.01 10.14 -30.33
N TYR A 179 19.45 10.44 -29.16
CA TYR A 179 18.00 10.63 -28.99
C TYR A 179 17.54 12.09 -28.80
N SER A 180 18.44 13.07 -28.97
CA SER A 180 18.07 14.50 -28.90
C SER A 180 17.62 15.09 -30.24
N ASP A 181 17.64 14.31 -31.33
CA ASP A 181 17.32 14.79 -32.69
C ASP A 181 16.06 14.14 -33.29
N SER A 182 15.14 13.66 -32.47
CA SER A 182 13.87 13.12 -32.98
C SER A 182 12.74 13.36 -31.99
N SER A 183 12.17 14.56 -32.10
CA SER A 183 10.82 14.86 -31.62
C SER A 183 9.78 14.05 -32.41
N SER A 184 8.64 13.77 -31.74
CA SER A 184 7.39 13.21 -32.30
C SER A 184 7.34 11.71 -32.56
N SER A 185 6.77 10.94 -31.62
CA SER A 185 5.58 10.09 -31.89
C SER A 185 5.18 9.24 -30.67
N SER A 186 3.85 9.10 -30.55
CA SER A 186 3.05 8.31 -29.62
C SER A 186 3.56 6.88 -29.39
N HIS A 187 3.66 6.46 -28.13
CA HIS A 187 3.86 5.06 -27.75
C HIS A 187 2.52 4.45 -27.31
N PRO A 188 1.99 3.41 -27.98
CA PRO A 188 0.90 2.61 -27.45
C PRO A 188 1.43 1.73 -26.29
N PRO A 189 0.60 1.38 -25.28
CA PRO A 189 1.03 0.47 -24.23
C PRO A 189 1.26 -0.92 -24.83
N ALA A 190 2.44 -1.49 -24.60
CA ALA A 190 2.75 -2.87 -24.94
C ALA A 190 1.79 -3.82 -24.21
N GLU A 191 1.16 -4.73 -24.95
CA GLU A 191 0.43 -5.87 -24.40
C GLU A 191 1.45 -6.87 -23.81
N PRO A 192 1.31 -7.29 -22.54
CA PRO A 192 2.12 -8.38 -22.02
C PRO A 192 1.66 -9.69 -22.68
N ALA A 193 2.59 -10.34 -23.38
CA ALA A 193 2.42 -11.64 -23.97
C ALA A 193 2.50 -12.74 -22.90
N GLY A 194 1.55 -13.69 -22.96
CA GLY A 194 1.64 -14.99 -22.30
C GLY A 194 0.82 -15.09 -21.01
N GLY A 195 -0.29 -15.82 -21.07
CA GLY A 195 -1.18 -16.07 -19.95
C GLY A 195 -0.43 -16.61 -18.73
N GLN A 196 -0.27 -15.76 -17.72
CA GLN A 196 0.03 -16.20 -16.37
C GLN A 196 -1.22 -16.90 -15.82
N ASP A 197 -1.02 -18.09 -15.25
CA ASP A 197 -2.09 -18.86 -14.62
C ASP A 197 -2.75 -18.01 -13.54
N LEU A 198 -3.98 -17.57 -13.80
CA LEU A 198 -4.81 -16.75 -12.92
C LEU A 198 -4.86 -17.33 -11.51
N TYR A 199 -4.85 -18.65 -11.42
CA TYR A 199 -4.84 -19.44 -10.19
C TYR A 199 -3.59 -19.19 -9.32
N GLN A 200 -2.42 -19.07 -9.93
CA GLN A 200 -1.16 -18.82 -9.23
C GLN A 200 -1.11 -17.38 -8.69
N LEU A 201 -1.62 -16.43 -9.45
CA LEU A 201 -1.70 -15.02 -9.06
C LEU A 201 -2.74 -14.75 -7.95
N LEU A 202 -3.86 -15.47 -7.99
CA LEU A 202 -4.92 -15.34 -6.97
C LEU A 202 -4.66 -16.18 -5.70
N GLY A 203 -3.62 -17.01 -5.69
CA GLY A 203 -3.33 -17.96 -4.60
C GLY A 203 -4.43 -19.01 -4.44
N ILE A 204 -5.13 -19.35 -5.51
CA ILE A 204 -6.24 -20.32 -5.51
C ILE A 204 -5.83 -21.58 -6.27
N SER A 205 -6.31 -22.73 -5.80
CA SER A 205 -6.08 -24.02 -6.50
C SER A 205 -6.61 -23.96 -7.93
N GLN A 206 -5.93 -24.61 -8.88
CA GLN A 206 -6.37 -24.77 -10.28
C GLN A 206 -7.75 -25.45 -10.41
N HIS A 207 -8.30 -25.99 -9.32
CA HIS A 207 -9.64 -26.58 -9.24
C HIS A 207 -10.68 -25.68 -8.53
N ALA A 208 -10.36 -24.41 -8.25
CA ALA A 208 -11.26 -23.49 -7.55
C ALA A 208 -12.47 -23.12 -8.42
N SER A 209 -13.65 -23.06 -7.81
CA SER A 209 -14.89 -22.68 -8.49
C SER A 209 -14.86 -21.21 -8.94
N ARG A 210 -15.56 -20.89 -10.04
CA ARG A 210 -15.71 -19.50 -10.55
C ARG A 210 -16.26 -18.54 -9.48
N GLU A 211 -16.99 -19.05 -8.48
CA GLU A 211 -17.48 -18.27 -7.35
C GLU A 211 -16.37 -17.89 -6.36
N ASP A 212 -15.45 -18.82 -6.08
CA ASP A 212 -14.32 -18.58 -5.18
C ASP A 212 -13.30 -17.65 -5.84
N MET A 213 -13.09 -17.80 -7.15
CA MET A 213 -12.31 -16.89 -7.96
C MET A 213 -12.86 -15.46 -7.91
N LYS A 214 -14.18 -15.27 -8.02
CA LYS A 214 -14.82 -13.94 -7.87
C LYS A 214 -14.69 -13.36 -6.47
N LYS A 215 -14.79 -14.20 -5.42
CA LYS A 215 -14.61 -13.75 -4.03
C LYS A 215 -13.17 -13.30 -3.78
N GLN A 216 -12.21 -14.11 -4.21
CA GLN A 216 -10.79 -13.81 -4.07
C GLN A 216 -10.41 -12.60 -4.90
N TYR A 217 -10.90 -12.48 -6.14
CA TYR A 217 -10.72 -11.28 -6.97
C TYR A 217 -11.25 -10.02 -6.27
N ARG A 218 -12.46 -10.06 -5.71
CA ARG A 218 -13.03 -8.92 -4.97
C ARG A 218 -12.25 -8.59 -3.70
N HIS A 219 -11.72 -9.59 -3.02
CA HIS A 219 -10.86 -9.40 -1.85
C HIS A 219 -9.54 -8.74 -2.25
N LEU A 220 -8.86 -9.28 -3.26
CA LEU A 220 -7.59 -8.75 -3.79
C LEU A 220 -7.76 -7.33 -4.35
N MET A 221 -8.83 -7.04 -5.09
CA MET A 221 -9.10 -5.68 -5.59
C MET A 221 -9.30 -4.67 -4.46
N LYS A 222 -9.80 -5.09 -3.29
CA LYS A 222 -9.93 -4.22 -2.11
C LYS A 222 -8.60 -4.05 -1.37
N VAL A 223 -7.78 -5.10 -1.29
CA VAL A 223 -6.49 -5.08 -0.58
C VAL A 223 -5.41 -4.36 -1.40
N LEU A 224 -5.37 -4.60 -2.71
CA LEU A 224 -4.39 -4.05 -3.64
C LEU A 224 -4.78 -2.65 -4.16
N HIS A 225 -5.90 -2.09 -3.71
CA HIS A 225 -6.40 -0.82 -4.25
C HIS A 225 -5.37 0.30 -4.02
N PRO A 226 -4.98 1.04 -5.08
CA PRO A 226 -3.95 2.08 -4.97
C PRO A 226 -4.33 3.23 -4.03
N ASP A 227 -5.62 3.55 -3.91
CA ASP A 227 -6.09 4.60 -2.97
C ASP A 227 -6.00 4.17 -1.50
N SER A 228 -5.88 2.86 -1.23
CA SER A 228 -5.69 2.29 0.13
C SER A 228 -4.23 1.98 0.43
N GLY A 229 -3.31 2.47 -0.40
CA GLY A 229 -1.87 2.21 -0.29
C GLY A 229 -1.41 0.87 -0.88
N GLY A 230 -2.28 0.18 -1.63
CA GLY A 230 -1.94 -1.02 -2.38
C GLY A 230 -1.14 -0.73 -3.66
N SER A 231 -0.73 -1.80 -4.35
CA SER A 231 0.09 -1.68 -5.56
C SER A 231 -0.78 -1.53 -6.81
N ALA A 232 -0.68 -0.38 -7.49
CA ALA A 232 -1.35 -0.15 -8.76
C ALA A 232 -0.95 -1.17 -9.84
N TYR A 233 0.28 -1.68 -9.78
CA TYR A 233 0.77 -2.72 -10.68
C TYR A 233 0.01 -4.04 -10.45
N LEU A 234 0.01 -4.55 -9.21
CA LEU A 234 -0.71 -5.79 -8.85
C LEU A 234 -2.22 -5.66 -9.08
N PHE A 235 -2.80 -4.49 -8.82
CA PHE A 235 -4.19 -4.21 -9.12
C PHE A 235 -4.51 -4.37 -10.61
N ASN A 236 -3.69 -3.77 -11.47
CA ASN A 236 -3.86 -3.87 -12.92
C ASN A 236 -3.59 -5.29 -13.44
N LEU A 237 -2.62 -6.01 -12.86
CA LEU A 237 -2.29 -7.38 -13.23
C LEU A 237 -3.45 -8.32 -12.89
N VAL A 238 -3.98 -8.26 -11.67
CA VAL A 238 -5.16 -9.05 -11.25
C VAL A 238 -6.40 -8.71 -12.10
N LYS A 239 -6.59 -7.43 -12.44
CA LYS A 239 -7.67 -7.00 -13.33
C LYS A 239 -7.53 -7.58 -14.74
N LYS A 240 -6.34 -7.46 -15.36
CA LYS A 240 -6.05 -8.01 -16.69
C LYS A 240 -6.24 -9.53 -16.73
N ALA A 241 -5.76 -10.23 -15.71
CA ALA A 241 -5.92 -11.67 -15.59
C ALA A 241 -7.42 -12.05 -15.58
N TYR A 242 -8.23 -11.40 -14.74
CA TYR A 242 -9.68 -11.66 -14.66
C TYR A 242 -10.43 -11.32 -15.95
N GLU A 243 -9.99 -10.29 -16.69
CA GLU A 243 -10.56 -9.94 -18.00
C GLU A 243 -10.21 -10.96 -19.08
N ALA A 244 -9.04 -11.60 -19.03
CA ALA A 244 -8.61 -12.63 -19.99
C ALA A 244 -9.32 -13.99 -19.82
N GLU A 245 -9.82 -14.29 -18.61
CA GLU A 245 -10.53 -15.55 -18.32
C GLU A 245 -12.07 -15.44 -18.46
N LYS A 246 -12.57 -14.25 -18.79
CA LYS A 246 -14.01 -13.98 -18.98
C LYS A 246 -14.49 -14.38 -20.38
#